data_AF-A0A954E062-F1
#
_entry.id   AF-A0A954E062-F1
#
_cell.length_a   1.000
_cell.length_b   1.000
_cell.length_c   1.000
_cell.angle_alpha   90.00
_cell.angle_beta   90.00
_cell.angle_gamma   90.00
#
_symmetry.space_group_name_H-M   'P 1'
#
loop_
_entity.id
_entity.type
_entity.pdbx_description
1 polymer ?
#
loop_
_entity_poly.entity_id
_entity_poly.type
_entity_poly.pdbx_seq_one_letter_code
_entity_poly.pdbx_strand_id
1 'polypeptide(L)'
;MKSGISNWLLVIGVIVGALAAAGSKKAYRWVELDPSVDLSGEVLYETVEFQRVEGEKPLLIAEGGAALDATVVTRLTNSNFERIRVRHPARDAETVPIAEAEGRVLAHAVTVEGETDELRQGRIVTADLVLRAQEAGVESIRVKRGAEDDSQARALLTAEPPLPAREGDPRDERYWGRDPKSKNYVPLSGPDANLKDLVLAETIELPRRLKQNSFLDAERLALLQRQGLEQVDVSVHVPFDWNGWTQRWYFLASIGIIGAAIALKRGSRDEAVSSDGGTPAAALHGALEELVRESARLAETASKLDAEALHAAIDPIHSGALYRLVEGKDSAQASLGLIGYAHVYGPLATGERMLNRAWSAAVDGYVEEARECAERAAPHFAEALSAWPKS
;
A
#
# COMPACT_ATOMS: atom_id res chain seq x y z
N MET A 1 18.71 -22.81 18.11
CA MET A 1 18.92 -21.63 17.24
C MET A 1 17.98 -21.52 16.04
N LYS A 2 17.38 -22.60 15.50
CA LYS A 2 16.51 -22.52 14.30
C LYS A 2 15.12 -21.88 14.50
N SER A 3 14.61 -21.78 15.73
CA SER A 3 13.30 -21.18 16.02
C SER A 3 13.28 -19.65 16.05
N GLY A 4 14.44 -18.99 16.17
CA GLY A 4 14.51 -17.52 16.27
C GLY A 4 14.30 -16.79 14.94
N ILE A 5 14.72 -17.40 13.83
CA ILE A 5 14.69 -16.78 12.49
C ILE A 5 13.27 -16.76 11.92
N SER A 6 12.48 -17.82 12.16
CA SER A 6 11.10 -17.89 11.66
C SER A 6 10.18 -16.83 12.27
N ASN A 7 10.41 -16.45 13.53
CA ASN A 7 9.60 -15.44 14.21
C ASN A 7 9.94 -14.02 13.73
N TRP A 8 11.20 -13.77 13.39
CA TRP A 8 11.63 -12.48 12.82
C TRP A 8 11.03 -12.24 11.42
N LEU A 9 10.96 -13.26 10.58
CA LEU A 9 10.38 -13.16 9.24
C LEU A 9 8.88 -12.84 9.26
N LEU A 10 8.15 -13.34 10.26
CA LEU A 10 6.72 -13.08 10.40
C LEU A 10 6.43 -11.63 10.82
N VAL A 11 7.25 -11.07 11.73
CA VAL A 11 7.15 -9.65 12.13
C VAL A 11 7.47 -8.72 10.96
N ILE A 12 8.51 -9.03 10.18
CA ILE A 12 8.87 -8.25 8.98
C ILE A 12 7.73 -8.30 7.96
N GLY A 13 7.13 -9.47 7.71
CA GLY A 13 6.02 -9.63 6.77
C GLY A 13 4.80 -8.79 7.12
N VAL A 14 4.44 -8.68 8.41
CA VAL A 14 3.31 -7.85 8.86
C VAL A 14 3.60 -6.36 8.69
N ILE A 15 4.83 -5.92 8.98
CA ILE A 15 5.24 -4.52 8.82
C ILE A 15 5.24 -4.11 7.33
N VAL A 16 5.79 -4.96 6.46
CA VAL A 16 5.80 -4.72 5.00
C VAL A 16 4.39 -4.70 4.43
N GLY A 17 3.50 -5.61 4.87
CA GLY A 17 2.09 -5.63 4.46
C GLY A 17 1.33 -4.36 4.87
N ALA A 18 1.55 -3.87 6.09
CA ALA A 18 0.94 -2.64 6.59
C ALA A 18 1.46 -1.38 5.85
N LEU A 19 2.76 -1.32 5.55
CA LEU A 19 3.38 -0.22 4.79
C LEU A 19 2.93 -0.21 3.33
N ALA A 20 2.80 -1.37 2.69
CA ALA A 20 2.29 -1.48 1.31
C ALA A 20 0.82 -1.03 1.20
N ALA A 21 -0.02 -1.36 2.20
CA ALA A 21 -1.40 -0.88 2.26
C ALA A 21 -1.50 0.64 2.50
N ALA A 22 -0.57 1.22 3.26
CA ALA A 22 -0.49 2.68 3.48
C ALA A 22 0.01 3.46 2.24
N GLY A 23 0.72 2.79 1.32
CA GLY A 23 1.27 3.38 0.10
C GLY A 23 0.33 3.39 -1.12
N SER A 24 -0.88 2.82 -1.03
CA SER A 24 -1.81 2.85 -2.16
C SER A 24 -2.23 4.30 -2.44
N LYS A 25 -1.93 4.82 -3.63
CA LYS A 25 -2.37 6.14 -4.08
C LYS A 25 -3.87 6.27 -3.81
N LYS A 26 -4.25 7.28 -3.01
CA LYS A 26 -5.66 7.53 -2.70
C LYS A 26 -6.44 7.64 -4.00
N ALA A 27 -7.58 6.98 -4.11
CA ALA A 27 -8.41 6.93 -5.33
C ALA A 27 -9.04 8.27 -5.72
N TYR A 28 -8.70 9.34 -5.00
CA TYR A 28 -9.22 10.69 -5.17
C TYR A 28 -8.09 11.71 -5.10
N ARG A 29 -8.32 12.86 -5.72
CA ARG A 29 -7.53 14.08 -5.54
C ARG A 29 -8.44 15.23 -5.09
N TRP A 30 -7.90 16.18 -4.35
CA TRP A 30 -8.59 17.41 -4.04
C TRP A 30 -8.46 18.39 -5.20
N VAL A 31 -9.57 18.97 -5.63
CA VAL A 31 -9.59 20.01 -6.65
C VAL A 31 -10.30 21.24 -6.08
N GLU A 32 -9.72 22.41 -6.35
CA GLU A 32 -10.30 23.70 -5.99
C GLU A 32 -11.44 24.04 -6.97
N LEU A 33 -12.55 24.51 -6.41
CA LEU A 33 -13.71 24.95 -7.17
C LEU A 33 -13.50 26.38 -7.66
N ASP A 34 -12.59 26.54 -8.61
CA ASP A 34 -12.35 27.81 -9.28
C ASP A 34 -13.17 27.85 -10.60
N PRO A 35 -13.99 28.89 -10.85
CA PRO A 35 -14.75 29.04 -12.09
C PRO A 35 -13.90 29.01 -13.37
N SER A 36 -12.60 29.27 -13.27
CA SER A 36 -11.64 29.24 -14.39
C SER A 36 -11.08 27.85 -14.70
N VAL A 37 -11.23 26.88 -13.78
CA VAL A 37 -10.73 25.52 -13.96
C VAL A 37 -11.81 24.66 -14.64
N ASP A 38 -11.48 24.09 -15.79
CA ASP A 38 -12.37 23.16 -16.48
C ASP A 38 -12.40 21.81 -15.75
N LEU A 39 -13.55 21.50 -15.14
CA LEU A 39 -13.81 20.25 -14.43
C LEU A 39 -14.70 19.29 -15.23
N SER A 40 -15.00 19.58 -16.49
CA SER A 40 -16.00 18.84 -17.29
C SER A 40 -15.66 17.35 -17.53
N GLY A 41 -14.41 16.93 -17.33
CA GLY A 41 -13.96 15.54 -17.39
C GLY A 41 -13.82 14.82 -16.04
N GLU A 42 -14.09 15.52 -14.93
CA GLU A 42 -13.91 15.00 -13.58
C GLU A 42 -15.21 14.42 -13.02
N VAL A 43 -15.06 13.44 -12.12
CA VAL A 43 -16.19 12.76 -11.49
C VAL A 43 -16.10 12.92 -9.97
N LEU A 44 -17.20 13.32 -9.35
CA LEU A 44 -17.26 13.52 -7.91
C LEU A 44 -17.01 12.19 -7.17
N TYR A 45 -16.12 12.20 -6.18
CA TYR A 45 -15.75 10.98 -5.45
C TYR A 45 -16.84 10.52 -4.46
N GLU A 46 -17.44 11.48 -3.76
CA GLU A 46 -18.41 11.25 -2.68
C GLU A 46 -19.63 12.15 -2.85
N THR A 47 -20.79 11.71 -2.35
CA THR A 47 -22.01 12.53 -2.36
C THR A 47 -21.80 13.78 -1.51
N VAL A 48 -22.10 14.95 -2.06
CA VAL A 48 -22.01 16.23 -1.38
C VAL A 48 -23.41 16.70 -1.01
N GLU A 49 -23.61 16.84 0.29
CA GLU A 49 -24.85 17.32 0.89
C GLU A 49 -24.57 18.59 1.69
N PHE A 50 -25.54 19.50 1.74
CA PHE A 50 -25.44 20.75 2.48
C PHE A 50 -26.62 20.92 3.43
N GLN A 51 -26.31 21.10 4.71
CA GLN A 51 -27.31 21.36 5.75
C GLN A 51 -27.24 22.83 6.16
N ARG A 52 -28.28 23.60 5.84
CA ARG A 52 -28.34 25.03 6.13
C ARG A 52 -28.69 25.33 7.59
N VAL A 53 -29.54 24.50 8.18
CA VAL A 53 -30.06 24.64 9.54
C VAL A 53 -29.97 23.28 10.23
N GLU A 54 -29.42 23.29 11.45
CA GLU A 54 -29.31 22.08 12.27
C GLU A 54 -30.71 21.48 12.49
N GLY A 55 -30.89 20.21 12.08
CA GLY A 55 -32.16 19.49 12.18
C GLY A 55 -33.02 19.46 10.91
N GLU A 56 -32.70 20.25 9.88
CA GLU A 56 -33.34 20.10 8.56
C GLU A 56 -32.71 18.97 7.75
N LYS A 57 -33.48 18.35 6.86
CA LYS A 57 -32.96 17.32 5.96
C LYS A 57 -31.89 17.94 5.05
N PRO A 58 -30.67 17.38 4.98
CA PRO A 58 -29.62 17.92 4.13
C PRO A 58 -30.08 18.01 2.67
N LEU A 59 -29.75 19.12 2.02
CA LEU A 59 -29.98 19.34 0.60
C LEU A 59 -28.88 18.62 -0.18
N LEU A 60 -29.27 17.66 -1.00
CA LEU A 60 -28.37 16.99 -1.92
C LEU A 60 -27.89 17.98 -2.99
N ILE A 61 -26.60 18.30 -2.98
CA ILE A 61 -25.99 19.16 -4.01
C ILE A 61 -25.62 18.33 -5.22
N ALA A 62 -24.90 17.22 -5.00
CA ALA A 62 -24.42 16.34 -6.06
C ALA A 62 -24.19 14.92 -5.53
N GLU A 63 -24.56 13.92 -6.33
CA GLU A 63 -24.33 12.51 -6.02
C GLU A 63 -22.89 12.11 -6.32
N GLY A 64 -22.30 11.26 -5.47
CA GLY A 64 -21.00 10.66 -5.77
C GLY A 64 -21.08 9.86 -7.07
N GLY A 65 -20.14 10.09 -7.99
CA GLY A 65 -20.17 9.53 -9.34
C GLY A 65 -20.77 10.45 -10.40
N ALA A 66 -21.37 11.59 -10.02
CA ALA A 66 -21.83 12.58 -10.99
C ALA A 66 -20.64 13.27 -11.69
N ALA A 67 -20.79 13.54 -12.99
CA ALA A 67 -19.86 14.36 -13.74
C ALA A 67 -19.90 15.81 -13.22
N LEU A 68 -18.75 16.46 -13.14
CA LEU A 68 -18.62 17.85 -12.70
C LEU A 68 -18.88 18.83 -13.85
N ASP A 69 -20.13 18.86 -14.31
CA ASP A 69 -20.57 19.86 -15.29
C ASP A 69 -20.69 21.27 -14.66
N ALA A 70 -20.84 22.29 -15.52
CA ALA A 70 -20.95 23.68 -15.08
C ALA A 70 -22.10 23.92 -14.08
N THR A 71 -23.18 23.13 -14.14
CA THR A 71 -24.33 23.24 -13.24
C THR A 71 -23.98 22.72 -11.85
N VAL A 72 -23.31 21.56 -11.77
CA VAL A 72 -22.83 20.98 -10.50
C VAL A 72 -21.79 21.89 -9.86
N VAL A 73 -20.81 22.38 -10.63
CA VAL A 73 -19.78 23.31 -10.13
C VAL A 73 -20.40 24.60 -9.61
N THR A 74 -21.38 25.18 -10.31
CA THR A 74 -22.11 26.36 -9.85
C THR A 74 -22.86 26.10 -8.54
N ARG A 75 -23.53 24.94 -8.41
CA ARG A 75 -24.24 24.58 -7.16
C ARG A 75 -23.29 24.40 -5.98
N LEU A 76 -22.14 23.75 -6.20
CA LEU A 76 -21.12 23.56 -5.17
C LEU A 76 -20.52 24.91 -4.73
N THR A 77 -20.20 25.77 -5.70
CA THR A 77 -19.65 27.11 -5.44
C THR A 77 -20.63 27.98 -4.67
N ASN A 78 -21.92 28.00 -5.07
CA ASN A 78 -22.97 28.73 -4.37
C ASN A 78 -23.26 28.20 -2.95
N SER A 79 -22.79 26.99 -2.64
CA SER A 79 -22.92 26.38 -1.32
C SER A 79 -21.65 26.53 -0.47
N ASN A 80 -20.73 27.44 -0.87
CA ASN A 80 -19.46 27.75 -0.21
C ASN A 80 -18.50 26.55 -0.08
N PHE A 81 -18.54 25.59 -1.00
CA PHE A 81 -17.46 24.60 -1.09
C PHE A 81 -16.27 25.23 -1.82
N GLU A 82 -15.11 25.27 -1.16
CA GLU A 82 -13.86 25.74 -1.78
C GLU A 82 -13.13 24.60 -2.51
N ARG A 83 -13.27 23.37 -2.01
CA ARG A 83 -12.58 22.18 -2.54
C ARG A 83 -13.48 20.97 -2.48
N ILE A 84 -13.33 20.09 -3.47
CA ILE A 84 -14.03 18.82 -3.54
C ILE A 84 -13.08 17.67 -3.82
N ARG A 85 -13.48 16.46 -3.42
CA ARG A 85 -12.79 15.23 -3.81
C ARG A 85 -13.32 14.78 -5.15
N VAL A 86 -12.44 14.73 -6.13
CA VAL A 86 -12.73 14.13 -7.43
C VAL A 86 -12.00 12.80 -7.54
N ARG A 87 -12.60 11.82 -8.21
CA ARG A 87 -11.86 10.61 -8.61
C ARG A 87 -10.72 11.04 -9.51
N HIS A 88 -9.59 10.35 -9.46
CA HIS A 88 -8.60 10.55 -10.51
C HIS A 88 -9.30 10.33 -11.86
N PRO A 89 -9.18 11.28 -12.81
CA PRO A 89 -9.76 11.09 -14.12
C PRO A 89 -9.24 9.75 -14.62
N ALA A 90 -10.15 8.93 -15.14
CA ALA A 90 -9.74 7.66 -15.73
C ALA A 90 -8.66 8.01 -16.75
N ARG A 91 -7.40 7.63 -16.48
CA ARG A 91 -6.26 7.93 -17.35
C ARG A 91 -6.72 7.70 -18.78
N ASP A 92 -6.60 8.72 -19.63
CA ASP A 92 -7.07 8.71 -21.02
C ASP A 92 -6.96 7.30 -21.60
N ALA A 93 -8.09 6.67 -21.85
CA ALA A 93 -8.11 5.35 -22.45
C ALA A 93 -8.18 5.54 -23.96
N GLU A 94 -7.21 4.99 -24.68
CA GLU A 94 -7.26 4.92 -26.13
C GLU A 94 -7.61 3.49 -26.55
N THR A 95 -8.41 3.38 -27.61
CA THR A 95 -8.70 2.10 -28.23
C THR A 95 -7.61 1.85 -29.26
N VAL A 96 -6.82 0.80 -29.07
CA VAL A 96 -5.76 0.38 -30.00
C VAL A 96 -6.12 -0.98 -30.59
N PRO A 97 -5.71 -1.28 -31.84
CA PRO A 97 -5.76 -2.63 -32.36
C PRO A 97 -5.06 -3.60 -31.41
N ILE A 98 -5.60 -4.82 -31.21
CA ILE A 98 -5.02 -5.80 -30.26
C ILE A 98 -3.54 -6.09 -30.56
N ALA A 99 -3.15 -6.07 -31.84
CA ALA A 99 -1.79 -6.30 -32.29
C ALA A 99 -0.79 -5.21 -31.83
N GLU A 100 -1.28 -4.01 -31.51
CA GLU A 100 -0.48 -2.87 -31.04
C GLU A 100 -0.55 -2.68 -29.52
N ALA A 101 -1.31 -3.54 -28.83
CA ALA A 101 -1.57 -3.42 -27.41
C ALA A 101 -0.44 -4.00 -26.54
N GLU A 102 0.47 -4.82 -27.09
CA GLU A 102 1.57 -5.43 -26.34
C GLU A 102 2.41 -4.39 -25.60
N GLY A 103 2.69 -4.64 -24.31
CA GLY A 103 3.42 -3.74 -23.43
C GLY A 103 2.60 -2.59 -22.85
N ARG A 104 1.36 -2.38 -23.31
CA ARG A 104 0.48 -1.35 -22.77
C ARG A 104 -0.33 -1.87 -21.58
N VAL A 105 -0.90 -0.95 -20.80
CA VAL A 105 -1.69 -1.28 -19.60
C VAL A 105 -3.18 -1.21 -19.90
N LEU A 106 -3.93 -2.26 -19.59
CA LEU A 106 -5.40 -2.32 -19.74
C LEU A 106 -6.08 -1.16 -18.99
N ALA A 107 -6.89 -0.38 -19.70
CA ALA A 107 -7.69 0.68 -19.12
C ALA A 107 -8.98 0.16 -18.48
N HIS A 108 -9.52 -0.94 -18.99
CA HIS A 108 -10.70 -1.62 -18.46
C HIS A 108 -10.47 -3.13 -18.41
N ALA A 109 -11.34 -3.81 -17.65
CA ALA A 109 -11.32 -5.25 -17.67
C ALA A 109 -11.81 -5.78 -19.02
N VAL A 110 -11.20 -6.87 -19.50
CA VAL A 110 -11.53 -7.49 -20.80
C VAL A 110 -11.83 -8.96 -20.57
N THR A 111 -12.98 -9.39 -21.04
CA THR A 111 -13.33 -10.82 -21.11
C THR A 111 -12.97 -11.31 -22.50
N VAL A 112 -12.08 -12.30 -22.56
CA VAL A 112 -11.73 -12.98 -23.81
C VAL A 112 -12.68 -14.16 -23.98
N GLU A 113 -13.36 -14.26 -25.13
CA GLU A 113 -14.30 -15.34 -25.37
C GLU A 113 -13.57 -16.70 -25.31
N GLY A 114 -14.11 -17.63 -24.50
CA GLY A 114 -13.45 -18.90 -24.19
C GLY A 114 -12.63 -18.91 -22.89
N GLU A 115 -12.37 -17.75 -22.27
CA GLU A 115 -11.74 -17.66 -20.96
C GLU A 115 -12.74 -17.34 -19.85
N THR A 116 -12.58 -18.03 -18.73
CA THR A 116 -13.36 -17.80 -17.51
C THR A 116 -12.76 -16.72 -16.62
N ASP A 117 -11.54 -16.28 -16.89
CA ASP A 117 -10.90 -15.18 -16.17
C ASP A 117 -11.06 -13.86 -16.91
N GLU A 118 -11.78 -12.96 -16.27
CA GLU A 118 -11.79 -11.54 -16.62
C GLU A 118 -10.39 -10.94 -16.39
N LEU A 119 -9.79 -10.41 -17.45
CA LEU A 119 -8.50 -9.72 -17.36
C LEU A 119 -8.72 -8.41 -16.65
N ARG A 120 -8.18 -8.28 -15.44
CA ARG A 120 -8.40 -7.09 -14.60
C ARG A 120 -7.78 -5.84 -15.21
N GLN A 121 -8.45 -4.70 -15.03
CA GLN A 121 -7.90 -3.38 -15.28
C GLN A 121 -6.51 -3.21 -14.63
N GLY A 122 -5.59 -2.53 -15.32
CA GLY A 122 -4.25 -2.26 -14.81
C GLY A 122 -3.22 -3.35 -15.10
N ARG A 123 -3.62 -4.47 -15.69
CA ARG A 123 -2.69 -5.51 -16.15
C ARG A 123 -1.96 -5.08 -17.42
N ILE A 124 -0.69 -5.46 -17.55
CA ILE A 124 0.10 -5.28 -18.77
C ILE A 124 -0.35 -6.33 -19.79
N VAL A 125 -0.53 -5.89 -21.03
CA VAL A 125 -0.86 -6.74 -22.16
C VAL A 125 0.43 -7.44 -22.61
N THR A 126 0.51 -8.75 -22.43
CA THR A 126 1.66 -9.56 -22.85
C THR A 126 1.46 -10.11 -24.26
N ALA A 127 2.54 -10.52 -24.96
CA ALA A 127 2.44 -11.19 -26.27
C ALA A 127 1.44 -12.35 -26.28
N ASP A 128 1.49 -13.19 -25.24
CA ASP A 128 0.56 -14.31 -25.06
C ASP A 128 -0.90 -13.86 -24.94
N LEU A 129 -1.16 -12.72 -24.29
CA LEU A 129 -2.50 -12.16 -24.20
C LEU A 129 -2.98 -11.63 -25.54
N VAL A 130 -2.10 -10.99 -26.31
CA VAL A 130 -2.40 -10.51 -27.68
C VAL A 130 -2.79 -11.68 -28.55
N LEU A 131 -2.01 -12.77 -28.54
CA LEU A 131 -2.28 -13.97 -29.34
C LEU A 131 -3.64 -14.58 -28.96
N ARG A 132 -3.90 -14.79 -27.67
CA ARG A 132 -5.17 -15.34 -27.19
C ARG A 132 -6.37 -14.46 -27.53
N ALA A 133 -6.22 -13.13 -27.36
CA ALA A 133 -7.28 -12.19 -27.71
C ALA A 133 -7.55 -12.17 -29.23
N GLN A 134 -6.51 -12.30 -30.07
CA GLN A 134 -6.66 -12.46 -31.52
C GLN A 134 -7.37 -13.76 -31.90
N GLU A 135 -7.02 -14.88 -31.28
CA GLU A 135 -7.68 -16.18 -31.49
C GLU A 135 -9.16 -16.14 -31.10
N ALA A 136 -9.51 -15.35 -30.08
CA ALA A 136 -10.88 -15.09 -29.65
C ALA A 136 -11.60 -14.00 -30.48
N GLY A 137 -10.99 -13.48 -31.55
CA GLY A 137 -11.60 -12.50 -32.45
C GLY A 137 -11.71 -11.07 -31.87
N VAL A 138 -10.93 -10.73 -30.83
CA VAL A 138 -10.89 -9.37 -30.28
C VAL A 138 -10.06 -8.47 -31.19
N GLU A 139 -10.71 -7.57 -31.94
CA GLU A 139 -10.01 -6.70 -32.90
C GLU A 139 -9.26 -5.54 -32.22
N SER A 140 -9.80 -4.98 -31.13
CA SER A 140 -9.24 -3.82 -30.44
C SER A 140 -9.50 -3.85 -28.94
N ILE A 141 -8.63 -3.20 -28.16
CA ILE A 141 -8.77 -3.11 -26.70
C ILE A 141 -8.51 -1.68 -26.23
N ARG A 142 -9.09 -1.33 -25.07
CA ARG A 142 -8.80 -0.05 -24.42
C ARG A 142 -7.59 -0.14 -23.49
N VAL A 143 -6.58 0.66 -23.79
CA VAL A 143 -5.33 0.77 -23.03
C VAL A 143 -5.16 2.19 -22.49
N LYS A 144 -4.38 2.35 -21.43
CA LYS A 144 -4.06 3.67 -20.87
C LYS A 144 -3.09 4.41 -21.80
N ARG A 145 -3.47 5.59 -22.30
CA ARG A 145 -2.65 6.48 -23.12
C ARG A 145 -1.38 6.89 -22.36
N GLY A 146 -0.25 6.87 -23.06
CA GLY A 146 1.06 7.20 -22.49
C GLY A 146 1.69 6.10 -21.61
N ALA A 147 1.12 4.88 -21.59
CA ALA A 147 1.67 3.76 -20.84
C ALA A 147 2.86 3.04 -21.53
N GLU A 148 3.26 3.49 -22.73
CA GLU A 148 4.44 2.95 -23.45
C GLU A 148 5.76 3.07 -22.66
N ASP A 149 5.78 3.96 -21.66
CA ASP A 149 6.95 4.30 -20.84
C ASP A 149 6.79 3.98 -19.34
N ASP A 150 5.87 3.08 -18.97
CA ASP A 150 5.85 2.55 -17.59
C ASP A 150 7.06 1.63 -17.41
N SER A 151 8.19 2.20 -16.95
CA SER A 151 9.48 1.52 -16.75
C SER A 151 9.36 0.19 -15.98
N GLN A 152 8.37 0.09 -15.09
CA GLN A 152 8.04 -1.16 -14.38
C GLN A 152 7.46 -2.23 -15.30
N ALA A 153 6.65 -1.85 -16.28
CA ALA A 153 6.09 -2.77 -17.26
C ALA A 153 7.17 -3.30 -18.23
N ARG A 154 8.07 -2.43 -18.70
CA ARG A 154 9.24 -2.85 -19.48
C ARG A 154 10.15 -3.78 -18.67
N ALA A 155 10.46 -3.45 -17.42
CA ALA A 155 11.29 -4.29 -16.56
C ALA A 155 10.69 -5.69 -16.34
N LEU A 156 9.36 -5.80 -16.22
CA LEU A 156 8.66 -7.09 -16.11
C LEU A 156 8.68 -7.90 -17.42
N LEU A 157 8.69 -7.25 -18.58
CA LEU A 157 8.75 -7.92 -19.90
C LEU A 157 10.18 -8.35 -20.27
N THR A 158 11.20 -7.59 -19.82
CA THR A 158 12.62 -7.90 -20.07
C THR A 158 13.24 -8.80 -19.00
N ALA A 159 12.55 -9.03 -17.89
CA ALA A 159 13.02 -9.97 -16.88
C ALA A 159 13.06 -11.37 -17.52
N GLU A 160 14.25 -11.95 -17.64
CA GLU A 160 14.38 -13.34 -18.03
C GLU A 160 13.48 -14.19 -17.11
N PRO A 161 12.65 -15.09 -17.66
CA PRO A 161 11.87 -15.98 -16.83
C PRO A 161 12.85 -16.70 -15.88
N PRO A 162 12.50 -16.86 -14.60
CA PRO A 162 13.38 -17.56 -13.66
C PRO A 162 13.75 -18.90 -14.29
N LEU A 163 15.07 -19.16 -14.37
CA LEU A 163 15.58 -20.41 -14.94
C LEU A 163 14.75 -21.57 -14.39
N PRO A 164 14.24 -22.48 -15.25
CA PRO A 164 13.49 -23.62 -14.77
C PRO A 164 14.32 -24.30 -13.68
N ALA A 165 13.66 -24.57 -12.55
CA ALA A 165 14.31 -25.16 -11.38
C ALA A 165 15.15 -26.35 -11.85
N ARG A 166 16.45 -26.33 -11.54
CA ARG A 166 17.33 -27.45 -11.84
C ARG A 166 16.77 -28.68 -11.14
N GLU A 167 16.38 -29.67 -11.93
CA GLU A 167 15.92 -30.96 -11.45
C GLU A 167 17.01 -31.54 -10.53
N GLY A 168 16.75 -31.53 -9.22
CA GLY A 168 17.66 -32.04 -8.18
C GLY A 168 18.38 -31.02 -7.27
N ASP A 169 17.99 -29.74 -7.16
CA ASP A 169 18.55 -28.85 -6.13
C ASP A 169 17.96 -29.15 -4.72
N PRO A 170 18.74 -29.69 -3.76
CA PRO A 170 18.28 -30.01 -2.39
C PRO A 170 18.01 -28.77 -1.51
N ARG A 171 17.97 -27.57 -2.10
CA ARG A 171 17.51 -26.34 -1.45
C ARG A 171 16.02 -26.09 -1.59
N ASP A 172 15.32 -26.78 -2.50
CA ASP A 172 13.89 -26.56 -2.75
C ASP A 172 12.97 -27.12 -1.65
N GLU A 173 13.34 -28.25 -1.03
CA GLU A 173 12.55 -28.84 0.07
C GLU A 173 12.56 -28.01 1.36
N ARG A 174 13.46 -27.01 1.48
CA ARG A 174 13.64 -26.24 2.71
C ARG A 174 12.93 -24.89 2.71
N TYR A 175 12.44 -24.40 1.58
CA TYR A 175 11.90 -23.04 1.48
C TYR A 175 10.36 -22.95 1.60
N TRP A 176 9.65 -24.04 1.34
CA TRP A 176 8.22 -24.16 1.66
C TRP A 176 8.03 -25.27 2.68
N GLY A 177 8.16 -24.94 3.96
CA GLY A 177 7.81 -25.83 5.08
C GLY A 177 6.31 -26.14 5.17
N ARG A 178 5.70 -26.61 4.08
CA ARG A 178 4.41 -27.31 4.08
C ARG A 178 4.73 -28.78 4.16
N ASP A 179 4.33 -29.40 5.25
CA ASP A 179 4.26 -30.86 5.32
C ASP A 179 3.33 -31.32 4.17
N PRO A 180 3.82 -32.09 3.17
CA PRO A 180 2.98 -32.56 2.07
C PRO A 180 1.86 -33.53 2.55
N LYS A 181 1.83 -33.90 3.83
CA LYS A 181 0.90 -34.87 4.40
C LYS A 181 -0.46 -34.33 4.88
N SER A 182 -0.79 -33.06 4.70
CA SER A 182 -2.13 -32.55 5.07
C SER A 182 -3.03 -32.19 3.89
N LYS A 183 -2.79 -32.75 2.69
CA LYS A 183 -3.83 -32.74 1.65
C LYS A 183 -4.98 -33.61 2.14
N ASN A 184 -6.07 -32.97 2.54
CA ASN A 184 -7.28 -33.66 2.94
C ASN A 184 -8.03 -34.04 1.66
N TYR A 185 -7.88 -35.29 1.24
CA TYR A 185 -8.70 -35.86 0.18
C TYR A 185 -10.07 -36.19 0.75
N VAL A 186 -11.12 -35.62 0.17
CA VAL A 186 -12.49 -35.99 0.52
C VAL A 186 -13.06 -36.82 -0.62
N PRO A 187 -13.39 -38.11 -0.39
CA PRO A 187 -14.03 -38.93 -1.40
C PRO A 187 -15.42 -38.37 -1.70
N LEU A 188 -15.73 -38.19 -2.98
CA LEU A 188 -16.99 -37.55 -3.39
C LEU A 188 -18.21 -38.46 -3.22
N SER A 189 -18.02 -39.74 -2.88
CA SER A 189 -19.06 -40.78 -2.82
C SER A 189 -19.49 -41.18 -1.39
N GLY A 190 -19.09 -40.44 -0.35
CA GLY A 190 -19.40 -40.75 1.04
C GLY A 190 -20.68 -40.06 1.57
N PRO A 191 -21.55 -40.73 2.35
CA PRO A 191 -22.83 -40.17 2.80
C PRO A 191 -22.75 -39.09 3.91
N ASP A 192 -21.59 -38.79 4.50
CA ASP A 192 -21.51 -38.00 5.75
C ASP A 192 -20.41 -36.90 5.80
N ALA A 193 -19.88 -36.44 4.67
CA ALA A 193 -18.95 -35.30 4.71
C ALA A 193 -19.72 -34.02 5.10
N ASN A 194 -19.37 -33.37 6.21
CA ASN A 194 -19.89 -32.04 6.54
C ASN A 194 -19.29 -31.02 5.55
N LEU A 195 -19.91 -30.90 4.39
CA LEU A 195 -19.41 -30.15 3.22
C LEU A 195 -19.29 -28.63 3.47
N LYS A 196 -19.94 -28.10 4.51
CA LYS A 196 -20.07 -26.65 4.75
C LYS A 196 -18.75 -25.95 5.01
N ASP A 197 -17.74 -26.68 5.48
CA ASP A 197 -16.44 -26.13 5.86
C ASP A 197 -15.32 -26.51 4.87
N LEU A 198 -15.68 -27.18 3.77
CA LEU A 198 -14.74 -27.61 2.75
C LEU A 198 -14.65 -26.58 1.63
N VAL A 199 -13.42 -26.23 1.30
CA VAL A 199 -13.11 -25.24 0.30
C VAL A 199 -12.16 -25.84 -0.73
N LEU A 200 -12.34 -25.60 -2.03
CA LEU A 200 -11.42 -26.13 -3.05
C LEU A 200 -9.99 -25.63 -2.84
N ALA A 201 -9.03 -26.55 -2.77
CA ALA A 201 -7.62 -26.21 -2.59
C ALA A 201 -6.98 -25.67 -3.88
N GLU A 202 -7.55 -25.99 -5.03
CA GLU A 202 -7.10 -25.57 -6.35
C GLU A 202 -8.27 -25.21 -7.26
N THR A 203 -7.97 -24.53 -8.35
CA THR A 203 -8.95 -24.21 -9.37
C THR A 203 -9.15 -25.42 -10.27
N ILE A 204 -10.39 -25.83 -10.50
CA ILE A 204 -10.73 -26.96 -11.38
C ILE A 204 -11.43 -26.42 -12.64
N GLU A 205 -10.81 -26.70 -13.79
CA GLU A 205 -11.36 -26.38 -15.11
C GLU A 205 -12.38 -27.45 -15.52
N LEU A 206 -13.65 -27.17 -15.22
CA LEU A 206 -14.82 -27.89 -15.71
C LEU A 206 -15.54 -27.00 -16.74
N PRO A 207 -16.57 -27.51 -17.46
CA PRO A 207 -17.39 -26.65 -18.33
C PRO A 207 -17.92 -25.38 -17.64
N ARG A 208 -17.99 -25.39 -16.30
CA ARG A 208 -18.09 -24.21 -15.46
C ARG A 208 -16.94 -24.21 -14.44
N ARG A 209 -15.98 -23.30 -14.58
CA ARG A 209 -14.80 -23.21 -13.70
C ARG A 209 -15.16 -23.04 -12.23
N LEU A 210 -14.56 -23.88 -11.39
CA LEU A 210 -14.63 -23.77 -9.94
C LEU A 210 -13.33 -23.16 -9.42
N LYS A 211 -13.39 -21.93 -8.90
CA LYS A 211 -12.21 -21.20 -8.42
C LYS A 211 -11.66 -21.80 -7.13
N GLN A 212 -10.34 -21.76 -6.97
CA GLN A 212 -9.70 -21.97 -5.66
C GLN A 212 -10.38 -21.11 -4.60
N ASN A 213 -10.48 -21.64 -3.38
CA ASN A 213 -11.16 -21.00 -2.25
C ASN A 213 -12.70 -20.91 -2.37
N SER A 214 -13.34 -21.60 -3.33
CA SER A 214 -14.80 -21.71 -3.37
C SER A 214 -15.30 -22.86 -2.51
N PHE A 215 -16.43 -22.65 -1.82
CA PHE A 215 -17.06 -23.65 -0.97
C PHE A 215 -17.61 -24.82 -1.78
N LEU A 216 -17.44 -26.04 -1.27
CA LEU A 216 -17.99 -27.25 -1.87
C LEU A 216 -19.46 -27.42 -1.44
N ASP A 217 -20.41 -26.84 -2.15
CA ASP A 217 -21.84 -27.06 -1.91
C ASP A 217 -22.36 -28.32 -2.65
N ALA A 218 -23.60 -28.72 -2.35
CA ALA A 218 -24.21 -29.90 -2.97
C ALA A 218 -24.32 -29.81 -4.50
N GLU A 219 -24.48 -28.60 -5.05
CA GLU A 219 -24.57 -28.36 -6.49
C GLU A 219 -23.20 -28.60 -7.16
N ARG A 220 -22.13 -28.04 -6.58
CA ARG A 220 -20.75 -28.24 -7.06
C ARG A 220 -20.29 -29.68 -6.90
N LEU A 221 -20.68 -30.35 -5.81
CA LEU A 221 -20.41 -31.78 -5.63
C LEU A 221 -21.05 -32.62 -6.75
N ALA A 222 -22.33 -32.36 -7.05
CA ALA A 222 -23.04 -33.03 -8.13
C ALA A 222 -22.47 -32.68 -9.52
N LEU A 223 -21.88 -31.49 -9.69
CA LEU A 223 -21.14 -31.12 -10.90
C LEU A 223 -19.86 -31.96 -11.03
N LEU A 224 -19.06 -32.04 -9.96
CA LEU A 224 -17.81 -32.81 -9.93
C LEU A 224 -18.05 -34.31 -10.18
N GLN A 225 -19.07 -34.89 -9.54
CA GLN A 225 -19.46 -36.29 -9.75
C GLN A 225 -19.91 -36.57 -11.20
N ARG A 226 -20.69 -35.67 -11.81
CA ARG A 226 -21.13 -35.81 -13.21
C ARG A 226 -19.97 -35.77 -14.21
N GLN A 227 -18.86 -35.14 -13.83
CA GLN A 227 -17.63 -35.07 -14.62
C GLN A 227 -16.70 -36.26 -14.37
N GLY A 228 -17.13 -37.25 -13.58
CA GLY A 228 -16.36 -38.46 -13.31
C GLY A 228 -15.19 -38.27 -12.34
N LEU A 229 -15.15 -37.15 -11.61
CA LEU A 229 -14.15 -36.95 -10.57
C LEU A 229 -14.55 -37.74 -9.32
N GLU A 230 -13.68 -38.63 -8.87
CA GLU A 230 -13.89 -39.46 -7.68
C GLU A 230 -13.37 -38.78 -6.40
N GLN A 231 -12.37 -37.90 -6.55
CA GLN A 231 -11.68 -37.23 -5.45
C GLN A 231 -11.30 -35.80 -5.84
N VAL A 232 -11.30 -34.90 -4.85
CA VAL A 232 -10.89 -33.50 -5.03
C VAL A 232 -10.09 -33.04 -3.82
N ASP A 233 -9.02 -32.28 -4.07
CA ASP A 233 -8.23 -31.63 -3.03
C ASP A 233 -9.04 -30.51 -2.38
N VAL A 234 -9.32 -30.64 -1.09
CA VAL A 234 -10.01 -29.61 -0.31
C VAL A 234 -9.11 -29.05 0.79
N SER A 235 -9.15 -27.73 0.92
CA SER A 235 -8.65 -27.00 2.07
C SER A 235 -9.72 -27.03 3.16
N VAL A 236 -9.40 -27.66 4.28
CA VAL A 236 -10.23 -27.60 5.48
C VAL A 236 -9.81 -26.34 6.22
N HIS A 237 -10.71 -25.38 6.38
CA HIS A 237 -10.43 -24.24 7.24
C HIS A 237 -10.52 -24.70 8.69
N VAL A 238 -9.40 -25.21 9.23
CA VAL A 238 -9.34 -25.53 10.65
C VAL A 238 -9.41 -24.20 11.40
N PRO A 239 -10.46 -23.96 12.22
CA PRO A 239 -10.53 -22.74 13.00
C PRO A 239 -9.25 -22.64 13.84
N PHE A 240 -8.68 -21.45 13.93
CA PHE A 240 -7.45 -21.24 14.68
C PHE A 240 -7.65 -21.71 16.14
N ASP A 241 -7.02 -22.82 16.50
CA ASP A 241 -7.11 -23.36 17.85
C ASP A 241 -6.15 -22.60 18.78
N TRP A 242 -6.71 -21.57 19.42
CA TRP A 242 -5.99 -20.78 20.42
C TRP A 242 -5.46 -21.64 21.59
N ASN A 243 -6.07 -22.80 21.85
CA ASN A 243 -5.65 -23.70 22.93
C ASN A 243 -4.54 -24.66 22.53
N GLY A 244 -4.55 -25.14 21.28
CA GLY A 244 -3.50 -25.95 20.69
C GLY A 244 -2.23 -25.18 20.31
N TRP A 245 -2.30 -23.85 20.23
CA TRP A 245 -1.14 -23.03 19.86
C TRP A 245 -0.07 -22.97 20.97
N THR A 246 0.95 -23.81 20.83
CA THR A 246 2.06 -23.94 21.80
C THR A 246 2.84 -22.65 22.05
N GLN A 247 2.79 -21.67 21.15
CA GLN A 247 3.52 -20.41 21.28
C GLN A 247 2.70 -19.25 21.87
N ARG A 248 1.43 -19.48 22.25
CA ARG A 248 0.53 -18.43 22.77
C ARG A 248 1.13 -17.64 23.94
N TRP A 249 1.87 -18.31 24.83
CA TRP A 249 2.51 -17.67 25.98
C TRP A 249 3.68 -16.77 25.58
N TYR A 250 4.46 -17.14 24.54
CA TYR A 250 5.52 -16.28 24.02
C TYR A 250 4.95 -15.05 23.32
N PHE A 251 3.84 -15.21 22.59
CA PHE A 251 3.13 -14.08 21.99
C PHE A 251 2.60 -13.12 23.05
N LEU A 252 1.89 -13.62 24.07
CA LEU A 252 1.42 -12.79 25.19
C LEU A 252 2.56 -12.14 25.97
N ALA A 253 3.66 -12.85 26.20
CA ALA A 253 4.85 -12.30 26.83
C ALA A 253 5.49 -11.19 25.99
N SER A 254 5.56 -11.33 24.66
CA SER A 254 6.08 -10.27 23.78
C SER A 254 5.22 -9.00 23.81
N ILE A 255 3.88 -9.14 23.81
CA ILE A 255 2.96 -8.00 23.98
C ILE A 255 3.18 -7.36 25.36
N GLY A 256 3.34 -8.17 26.41
CA GLY A 256 3.63 -7.71 27.76
C GLY A 256 4.95 -6.94 27.86
N ILE A 257 6.03 -7.43 27.23
CA ILE A 257 7.34 -6.77 27.20
C ILE A 257 7.25 -5.44 26.45
N ILE A 258 6.56 -5.39 25.31
CA ILE A 258 6.33 -4.15 24.56
C ILE A 258 5.53 -3.16 25.41
N GLY A 259 4.47 -3.61 26.07
CA GLY A 259 3.66 -2.78 26.97
C GLY A 259 4.45 -2.23 28.16
N ALA A 260 5.28 -3.08 28.79
CA ALA A 260 6.15 -2.68 29.90
C ALA A 260 7.23 -1.68 29.47
N ALA A 261 7.84 -1.89 28.30
CA ALA A 261 8.82 -0.96 27.73
C ALA A 261 8.21 0.42 27.45
N ILE A 262 6.99 0.46 26.90
CA ILE A 262 6.24 1.71 26.67
C ILE A 262 5.89 2.39 27.99
N ALA A 263 5.43 1.64 28.99
CA ALA A 263 5.07 2.18 30.31
C ALA A 263 6.29 2.74 31.06
N LEU A 264 7.41 2.02 31.06
CA LEU A 264 8.67 2.48 31.67
C LEU A 264 9.21 3.73 30.95
N LYS A 265 9.16 3.76 29.61
CA LYS A 265 9.59 4.92 28.81
C LYS A 265 8.72 6.16 29.06
N ARG A 266 7.44 5.98 29.39
CA ARG A 266 6.54 7.06 29.82
C ARG A 266 6.84 7.53 31.24
N GLY A 267 7.04 6.60 32.19
CA GLY A 267 7.35 6.93 33.58
C GLY A 267 8.69 7.63 33.79
N SER A 268 9.73 7.25 33.03
CA SER A 268 11.04 7.92 33.10
C SER A 268 11.08 9.29 32.39
N ARG A 269 10.03 9.66 31.64
CA ARG A 269 9.91 10.98 31.00
C ARG A 269 9.27 12.02 31.92
N ASP A 270 8.44 11.60 32.88
CA ASP A 270 7.87 12.53 33.87
C ASP A 270 8.94 13.09 34.82
N GLU A 271 10.03 12.35 35.08
CA GLU A 271 11.15 12.83 35.90
C GLU A 271 12.19 13.65 35.10
N ALA A 272 12.37 13.37 33.80
CA ALA A 272 13.36 14.07 32.95
C ALA A 272 12.85 15.39 32.32
N VAL A 273 11.53 15.69 32.40
CA VAL A 273 10.95 16.98 31.98
C VAL A 273 10.88 17.95 33.17
N SER A 274 11.96 18.02 33.94
CA SER A 274 12.07 18.91 35.10
C SER A 274 13.36 19.74 35.08
N SER A 275 13.68 20.38 33.95
CA SER A 275 14.62 21.51 33.96
C SER A 275 14.41 22.62 32.92
N ASP A 276 13.42 22.54 32.02
CA ASP A 276 13.10 23.65 31.14
C ASP A 276 11.59 23.73 30.92
N GLY A 277 10.93 24.75 31.49
CA GLY A 277 9.47 24.92 31.55
C GLY A 277 8.81 25.29 30.22
N GLY A 278 9.31 24.76 29.09
CA GLY A 278 8.77 25.00 27.76
C GLY A 278 7.47 24.22 27.51
N THR A 279 6.59 24.79 26.68
CA THR A 279 5.41 24.06 26.20
C THR A 279 5.83 22.90 25.29
N PRO A 280 5.00 21.83 25.15
CA PRO A 280 5.28 20.75 24.19
C PRO A 280 5.55 21.26 22.77
N ALA A 281 4.85 22.33 22.35
CA ALA A 281 5.08 22.99 21.06
C ALA A 281 6.48 23.63 20.97
N ALA A 282 6.94 24.32 22.01
CA ALA A 282 8.28 24.92 22.04
C ALA A 282 9.38 23.85 21.98
N ALA A 283 9.21 22.73 22.69
CA ALA A 283 10.15 21.62 22.64
C ALA A 283 10.24 20.99 21.23
N LEU A 284 9.11 20.88 20.53
CA LEU A 284 9.07 20.38 19.16
C LEU A 284 9.66 21.37 18.16
N HIS A 285 9.43 22.67 18.34
CA HIS A 285 10.08 23.71 17.55
C HIS A 285 11.61 23.63 17.68
N GLY A 286 12.13 23.52 18.91
CA GLY A 286 13.56 23.36 19.15
C GLY A 286 14.14 22.08 18.52
N ALA A 287 13.38 20.97 18.55
CA ALA A 287 13.78 19.75 17.85
C ALA A 287 13.82 19.94 16.32
N LEU A 288 12.90 20.71 15.74
CA LEU A 288 12.90 21.04 14.32
C LEU A 288 14.08 21.94 13.94
N GLU A 289 14.41 22.95 14.75
CA GLU A 289 15.61 23.78 14.55
C GLU A 289 16.90 22.95 14.59
N GLU A 290 16.99 21.99 15.51
CA GLU A 290 18.10 21.04 15.59
C GLU A 290 18.18 20.17 14.34
N LEU A 291 17.06 19.60 13.88
CA LEU A 291 16.99 18.81 12.66
C LEU A 291 17.45 19.61 11.42
N VAL A 292 17.01 20.86 11.29
CA VAL A 292 17.42 21.75 10.19
C VAL A 292 18.94 21.98 10.21
N ARG A 293 19.50 22.28 11.39
CA ARG A 293 20.94 22.50 11.53
C ARG A 293 21.77 21.25 11.21
N GLU A 294 21.39 20.09 11.74
CA GLU A 294 22.12 18.83 11.49
C GLU A 294 22.00 18.37 10.04
N SER A 295 20.80 18.48 9.44
CA SER A 295 20.61 18.12 8.03
C SER A 295 21.34 19.06 7.07
N ALA A 296 21.40 20.37 7.36
CA ALA A 296 22.20 21.31 6.57
C ALA A 296 23.70 20.97 6.65
N ARG A 297 24.21 20.67 7.85
CA ARG A 297 25.60 20.25 8.04
C ARG A 297 25.92 18.95 7.30
N LEU A 298 25.00 17.98 7.32
CA LEU A 298 25.13 16.75 6.55
C LEU A 298 25.20 17.06 5.04
N ALA A 299 24.28 17.88 4.52
CA ALA A 299 24.26 18.27 3.12
C ALA A 299 25.58 18.95 2.68
N GLU A 300 26.14 19.84 3.48
CA GLU A 300 27.43 20.51 3.18
C GLU A 300 28.62 19.55 3.11
N THR A 301 28.55 18.44 3.84
CA THR A 301 29.67 17.48 3.96
C THR A 301 29.46 16.21 3.14
N ALA A 302 28.24 15.91 2.69
CA ALA A 302 27.84 14.67 2.03
C ALA A 302 28.76 14.29 0.85
N SER A 303 29.08 15.25 -0.02
CA SER A 303 29.97 15.04 -1.19
C SER A 303 31.36 14.46 -0.85
N LYS A 304 31.81 14.57 0.40
CA LYS A 304 33.14 14.10 0.87
C LYS A 304 33.07 12.80 1.67
N LEU A 305 31.87 12.37 2.05
CA LEU A 305 31.67 11.18 2.86
C LEU A 305 31.52 9.95 1.96
N ASP A 306 32.12 8.84 2.36
CA ASP A 306 31.82 7.54 1.76
C ASP A 306 30.50 6.97 2.32
N ALA A 307 30.11 5.79 1.84
CA ALA A 307 28.84 5.17 2.22
C ALA A 307 28.76 4.86 3.73
N GLU A 308 29.84 4.36 4.33
CA GLU A 308 29.88 4.04 5.77
C GLU A 308 29.78 5.32 6.63
N ALA A 309 30.54 6.36 6.25
CA ALA A 309 30.50 7.63 6.95
C ALA A 309 29.16 8.36 6.79
N LEU A 310 28.50 8.27 5.63
CA LEU A 310 27.13 8.78 5.43
C LEU A 310 26.13 8.09 6.35
N HIS A 311 26.14 6.76 6.37
CA HIS A 311 25.27 5.98 7.23
C HIS A 311 25.47 6.37 8.71
N ALA A 312 26.72 6.41 9.18
CA ALA A 312 27.05 6.80 10.55
C ALA A 312 26.66 8.25 10.88
N ALA A 313 26.68 9.16 9.90
CA ALA A 313 26.25 10.55 10.08
C ALA A 313 24.71 10.72 10.10
N ILE A 314 23.96 9.85 9.43
CA ILE A 314 22.49 9.89 9.40
C ILE A 314 21.87 9.30 10.68
N ASP A 315 22.46 8.25 11.24
CA ASP A 315 21.98 7.60 12.48
C ASP A 315 21.63 8.55 13.65
N PRO A 316 22.49 9.52 14.03
CA PRO A 316 22.16 10.46 15.10
C PRO A 316 21.01 11.42 14.73
N ILE A 317 20.80 11.73 13.44
CA ILE A 317 19.68 12.56 12.98
C ILE A 317 18.37 11.79 13.16
N HIS A 318 18.34 10.52 12.72
CA HIS A 318 17.20 9.62 12.88
C HIS A 318 16.86 9.39 14.36
N SER A 319 17.84 9.00 15.16
CA SER A 319 17.63 8.66 16.58
C SER A 319 17.46 9.86 17.50
N GLY A 320 17.85 11.06 17.05
CA GLY A 320 17.79 12.31 17.78
C GLY A 320 16.54 13.15 17.46
N ALA A 321 16.76 14.28 16.80
CA ALA A 321 15.75 15.30 16.55
C ALA A 321 14.54 14.77 15.75
N LEU A 322 14.78 13.96 14.71
CA LEU A 322 13.69 13.43 13.88
C LEU A 322 12.76 12.51 14.68
N TYR A 323 13.33 11.60 15.49
CA TYR A 323 12.55 10.72 16.35
C TYR A 323 11.64 11.50 17.31
N ARG A 324 12.15 12.58 17.91
CA ARG A 324 11.35 13.43 18.82
C ARG A 324 10.17 14.09 18.11
N LEU A 325 10.35 14.53 16.86
CA LEU A 325 9.27 15.11 16.06
C LEU A 325 8.20 14.06 15.71
N VAL A 326 8.61 12.88 15.23
CA VAL A 326 7.68 11.80 14.86
C VAL A 326 6.85 11.33 16.07
N GLU A 327 7.48 11.16 17.23
CA GLU A 327 6.79 10.80 18.48
C GLU A 327 5.88 11.92 18.99
N GLY A 328 6.27 13.18 18.77
CA GLY A 328 5.54 14.36 19.20
C GLY A 328 4.41 14.80 18.26
N LYS A 329 4.11 14.05 17.20
CA LYS A 329 3.15 14.44 16.16
C LYS A 329 1.76 14.79 16.71
N ASP A 330 1.27 14.05 17.71
CA ASP A 330 -0.06 14.28 18.27
C ASP A 330 -0.08 15.60 19.07
N SER A 331 1.00 15.90 19.80
CA SER A 331 1.18 17.19 20.48
C SER A 331 1.34 18.34 19.48
N ALA A 332 2.05 18.11 18.37
CA ALA A 332 2.16 19.10 17.29
C ALA A 332 0.78 19.37 16.67
N GLN A 333 0.00 18.33 16.36
CA GLN A 333 -1.33 18.45 15.78
C GLN A 333 -2.29 19.19 16.72
N ALA A 334 -2.24 18.89 18.02
CA ALA A 334 -3.04 19.59 19.03
C ALA A 334 -2.66 21.08 19.14
N SER A 335 -1.37 21.41 19.01
CA SER A 335 -0.87 22.78 19.19
C SER A 335 -1.02 23.65 17.94
N LEU A 336 -0.81 23.08 16.76
CA LEU A 336 -0.81 23.78 15.47
C LEU A 336 -2.20 23.79 14.79
N GLY A 337 -3.13 22.96 15.27
CA GLY A 337 -4.35 22.63 14.54
C GLY A 337 -4.08 21.85 13.25
N LEU A 338 -5.14 21.41 12.57
CA LEU A 338 -5.01 20.51 11.42
C LEU A 338 -4.29 21.17 10.22
N ILE A 339 -4.59 22.43 9.93
CA ILE A 339 -4.01 23.17 8.81
C ILE A 339 -2.53 23.47 9.08
N GLY A 340 -2.20 24.03 10.27
CA GLY A 340 -0.82 24.32 10.65
C GLY A 340 0.03 23.05 10.72
N TYR A 341 -0.54 21.96 11.24
CA TYR A 341 0.11 20.65 11.21
C TYR A 341 0.45 20.20 9.78
N ALA A 342 -0.49 20.32 8.84
CA ALA A 342 -0.24 19.92 7.45
C ALA A 342 0.88 20.73 6.78
N HIS A 343 0.94 22.04 7.05
CA HIS A 343 2.00 22.91 6.52
C HIS A 343 3.39 22.58 7.08
N VAL A 344 3.50 22.18 8.34
CA VAL A 344 4.78 21.78 8.95
C VAL A 344 5.15 20.33 8.58
N TYR A 345 4.22 19.38 8.74
CA TYR A 345 4.51 17.96 8.60
C TYR A 345 4.55 17.47 7.16
N GLY A 346 3.97 18.21 6.20
CA GLY A 346 4.07 17.89 4.77
C GLY A 346 5.52 17.92 4.27
N PRO A 347 6.22 19.07 4.38
CA PRO A 347 7.65 19.16 4.06
C PRO A 347 8.52 18.26 4.95
N LEU A 348 8.26 18.19 6.27
CA LEU A 348 8.98 17.29 7.19
C LEU A 348 8.96 15.84 6.71
N ALA A 349 7.78 15.30 6.36
CA ALA A 349 7.64 13.94 5.87
C ALA A 349 8.34 13.72 4.52
N THR A 350 8.49 14.78 3.72
CA THR A 350 9.25 14.71 2.46
C THR A 350 10.75 14.65 2.73
N GLY A 351 11.27 15.49 3.63
CA GLY A 351 12.65 15.42 4.09
C GLY A 351 13.00 14.09 4.74
N GLU A 352 12.11 13.56 5.60
CA GLU A 352 12.25 12.23 6.23
C GLU A 352 12.38 11.12 5.18
N ARG A 353 11.54 11.10 4.13
CA ARG A 353 11.64 10.10 3.06
C ARG A 353 12.97 10.17 2.33
N MET A 354 13.48 11.38 2.05
CA MET A 354 14.78 11.57 1.41
C MET A 354 15.91 11.10 2.31
N LEU A 355 15.87 11.42 3.60
CA LEU A 355 16.86 10.98 4.57
C LEU A 355 16.86 9.45 4.76
N ASN A 356 15.68 8.83 4.81
CA ASN A 356 15.53 7.37 4.83
C ASN A 356 16.08 6.72 3.55
N ARG A 357 15.86 7.33 2.38
CA ARG A 357 16.43 6.86 1.12
C ARG A 357 17.95 6.97 1.13
N ALA A 358 18.49 8.08 1.64
CA ALA A 358 19.92 8.28 1.80
C ALA A 358 20.55 7.21 2.70
N TRP A 359 19.90 6.91 3.83
CA TRP A 359 20.32 5.87 4.76
C TRP A 359 20.36 4.49 4.10
N SER A 360 19.27 4.07 3.44
CA SER A 360 19.23 2.76 2.77
C SER A 360 20.24 2.65 1.64
N ALA A 361 20.37 3.70 0.81
CA ALA A 361 21.35 3.73 -0.27
C ALA A 361 22.78 3.63 0.26
N ALA A 362 23.09 4.27 1.40
CA ALA A 362 24.39 4.18 2.06
C ALA A 362 24.68 2.75 2.57
N VAL A 363 23.70 2.10 3.21
CA VAL A 363 23.83 0.69 3.66
C VAL A 363 24.10 -0.26 2.49
N ASP A 364 23.45 -0.02 1.36
CA ASP A 364 23.59 -0.85 0.15
C ASP A 364 24.83 -0.49 -0.70
N GLY A 365 25.60 0.53 -0.32
CA GLY A 365 26.81 0.97 -1.03
C GLY A 365 26.59 1.90 -2.23
N TYR A 366 25.37 2.38 -2.46
CA TYR A 366 25.03 3.35 -3.51
C TYR A 366 25.35 4.79 -3.07
N VAL A 367 26.64 5.11 -2.97
CA VAL A 367 27.13 6.37 -2.37
C VAL A 367 26.60 7.64 -3.04
N GLU A 368 26.54 7.69 -4.38
CA GLU A 368 26.09 8.91 -5.07
C GLU A 368 24.60 9.18 -4.87
N GLU A 369 23.77 8.14 -4.88
CA GLU A 369 22.34 8.26 -4.55
C GLU A 369 22.15 8.69 -3.09
N ALA A 370 22.96 8.13 -2.18
CA ALA A 370 22.92 8.49 -0.78
C ALA A 370 23.22 9.98 -0.55
N ARG A 371 24.26 10.50 -1.23
CA ARG A 371 24.62 11.93 -1.19
C ARG A 371 23.52 12.81 -1.74
N GLU A 372 23.00 12.50 -2.94
CA GLU A 372 21.94 13.28 -3.56
C GLU A 372 20.71 13.35 -2.65
N CYS A 373 20.30 12.22 -2.08
CA CYS A 373 19.15 12.17 -1.19
C CYS A 373 19.39 12.95 0.12
N ALA A 374 20.59 12.86 0.70
CA ALA A 374 20.95 13.61 1.91
C ALA A 374 20.93 15.13 1.67
N GLU A 375 21.48 15.59 0.54
CA GLU A 375 21.46 17.00 0.13
C GLU A 375 20.03 17.50 -0.09
N ARG A 376 19.18 16.69 -0.72
CA ARG A 376 17.77 17.03 -0.99
C ARG A 376 16.88 17.05 0.26
N ALA A 377 17.27 16.41 1.36
CA ALA A 377 16.48 16.40 2.59
C ALA A 377 16.47 17.76 3.30
N ALA A 378 17.63 18.45 3.34
CA ALA A 378 17.82 19.71 4.07
C ALA A 378 16.81 20.83 3.71
N PRO A 379 16.56 21.17 2.43
CA PRO A 379 15.62 22.24 2.09
C PRO A 379 14.18 21.96 2.57
N HIS A 380 13.76 20.69 2.59
CA HIS A 380 12.43 20.32 3.08
C HIS A 380 12.27 20.51 4.60
N PHE A 381 13.33 20.24 5.37
CA PHE A 381 13.31 20.54 6.80
C PHE A 381 13.31 22.04 7.07
N ALA A 382 14.06 22.83 6.29
CA ALA A 382 14.04 24.29 6.40
C ALA A 382 12.67 24.88 6.04
N GLU A 383 11.99 24.32 5.04
CA GLU A 383 10.61 24.66 4.70
C GLU A 383 9.65 24.33 5.86
N ALA A 384 9.77 23.14 6.46
CA ALA A 384 8.97 22.76 7.63
C ALA A 384 9.15 23.74 8.80
N LEU A 385 10.38 24.18 9.06
CA LEU A 385 10.69 25.16 10.10
C LEU A 385 10.10 26.54 9.78
N SER A 386 10.20 26.97 8.51
CA SER A 386 9.65 28.25 8.06
C SER A 386 8.11 28.28 8.14
N ALA A 387 7.46 27.12 7.99
CA ALA A 387 6.03 26.95 8.16
C ALA A 387 5.58 26.91 9.63
N TRP A 388 6.51 26.81 10.59
CA TRP A 388 6.16 26.81 12.00
C TRP A 388 5.68 28.21 12.44
N PRO A 389 4.51 28.33 13.08
CA PRO A 389 3.99 29.63 13.52
C PRO A 389 4.97 30.31 14.50
N LYS A 390 5.29 31.58 14.25
CA LYS A 390 6.06 32.37 15.20
C LYS A 390 5.27 32.52 16.50
N SER A 391 5.84 32.05 17.60
CA SER A 391 5.27 32.13 18.95
C SER A 391 5.14 33.55 19.46
#